data_AF-A0A5C8UNE9-F1
#
_entry.id   AF-A0A5C8UNE9-F1
#
_cell.length_a   1.000
_cell.length_b   1.000
_cell.length_c   1.000
_cell.angle_alpha   90.00
_cell.angle_beta   90.00
_cell.angle_gamma   90.00
#
_symmetry.space_group_name_H-M   'P 1'
#
loop_
_entity.id
_entity.type
_entity.pdbx_description
1 polymer ?
#
loop_
_entity_poly.entity_id
_entity_poly.type
_entity_poly.pdbx_seq_one_letter_code
_entity_poly.pdbx_strand_id
1 'polypeptide(L)'
;MRTQPIAAREVANRLIELAEGSAVGRSRDLAGPQAEHLIELARAYADAAGLPGTIVSIPLPGVMGTAMRTGALLPDSTAQTGIATFAEWLNAQDLRNSSPRPPA
;
A
#
# COMPACT_ATOMS: atom_id res chain seq x y z
N MET A 1 8.57 -4.81 8.13
CA MET A 1 9.29 -4.53 6.86
C MET A 1 8.92 -3.14 6.36
N ARG A 2 9.74 -2.54 5.48
CA ARG A 2 9.35 -1.31 4.78
C ARG A 2 8.44 -1.66 3.61
N THR A 3 7.45 -0.80 3.34
CA THR A 3 6.51 -0.92 2.21
C THR A 3 6.13 0.48 1.73
N GLN A 4 5.64 0.64 0.51
CA GLN A 4 5.27 1.95 -0.05
C GLN A 4 3.82 1.86 -0.57
N PRO A 5 2.83 2.05 0.32
CA PRO A 5 1.42 1.83 -0.01
C PRO A 5 0.94 2.81 -1.07
N ILE A 6 0.19 2.31 -2.06
CA ILE A 6 -0.44 3.13 -3.10
C ILE A 6 -1.96 3.10 -2.94
N ALA A 7 -2.62 4.25 -3.11
CA ALA A 7 -4.07 4.30 -3.06
C ALA A 7 -4.67 3.63 -4.31
N ALA A 8 -5.65 2.74 -4.12
CA ALA A 8 -6.30 2.02 -5.21
C ALA A 8 -6.91 2.96 -6.27
N ARG A 9 -7.42 4.13 -5.86
CA ARG A 9 -7.94 5.17 -6.76
C ARG A 9 -6.86 5.73 -7.69
N GLU A 10 -5.63 5.88 -7.24
CA GLU A 10 -4.52 6.35 -8.08
C GLU A 10 -4.09 5.29 -9.09
N VAL A 11 -4.11 4.01 -8.68
CA VAL A 11 -3.92 2.88 -9.60
C VAL A 11 -5.02 2.88 -10.67
N ALA A 12 -6.28 3.05 -10.28
CA ALA A 12 -7.41 3.09 -11.21
C ALA A 12 -7.28 4.22 -12.23
N ASN A 13 -6.95 5.44 -11.78
CA ASN A 13 -6.70 6.57 -12.68
C ASN A 13 -5.58 6.25 -13.68
N ARG A 14 -4.47 5.67 -13.21
CA ARG A 14 -3.35 5.31 -14.08
C ARG A 14 -3.72 4.24 -15.10
N LEU A 15 -4.55 3.27 -14.70
CA LEU A 15 -5.06 2.24 -15.61
C LEU A 15 -5.95 2.84 -16.70
N ILE A 16 -6.84 3.78 -16.35
CA ILE A 16 -7.70 4.48 -17.32
C ILE A 16 -6.84 5.27 -18.31
N GLU A 17 -5.87 6.07 -17.83
CA GLU A 17 -4.95 6.83 -18.68
C GLU A 17 -4.21 5.93 -19.69
N LEU A 18 -3.73 4.77 -19.23
CA LEU A 18 -3.01 3.81 -20.07
C LEU A 18 -3.93 3.13 -21.09
N ALA A 19 -5.18 2.84 -20.72
CA ALA A 19 -6.15 2.19 -21.58
C ALA A 19 -6.69 3.11 -22.68
N GLU A 20 -6.82 4.41 -22.39
CA GLU A 20 -7.29 5.41 -23.35
C GLU A 20 -6.18 5.93 -24.29
N GLY A 21 -4.92 5.72 -23.92
CA GLY A 21 -3.75 6.13 -24.70
C GLY A 21 -3.33 5.12 -25.79
N SER A 22 -2.28 5.49 -26.53
CA SER A 22 -1.60 4.56 -27.43
C SER A 22 -0.85 3.49 -26.63
N ALA A 23 -0.72 2.27 -27.17
CA ALA A 23 0.04 1.20 -26.54
C ALA A 23 1.50 1.62 -26.25
N VAL A 24 1.94 1.46 -25.00
CA VAL A 24 3.29 1.85 -24.53
C VAL A 24 4.18 0.67 -24.13
N GLY A 25 3.72 -0.57 -24.31
CA GLY A 25 4.42 -1.75 -23.81
C GLY A 25 4.46 -1.77 -22.27
N ARG A 26 5.65 -1.87 -21.68
CA ARG A 26 5.82 -1.82 -20.21
C ARG A 26 5.77 -0.37 -19.73
N SER A 27 4.65 0.02 -19.09
CA SER A 27 4.58 1.28 -18.33
C SER A 27 5.57 1.26 -17.16
N ARG A 28 6.00 2.45 -16.72
CA ARG A 28 6.70 2.62 -15.44
C ARG A 28 5.85 2.06 -14.30
N ASP A 29 6.53 1.49 -13.32
CA ASP A 29 5.91 1.04 -12.07
C ASP A 29 5.26 2.24 -11.35
N LEU A 30 4.17 1.99 -10.62
CA LEU A 30 3.45 2.99 -9.84
C LEU A 30 3.64 2.71 -8.35
N ALA A 31 4.01 3.74 -7.60
CA ALA A 31 4.39 3.68 -6.20
C ALA A 31 3.57 4.68 -5.38
N GLY A 32 3.34 4.37 -4.10
CA GLY A 32 2.86 5.35 -3.13
C GLY A 32 3.78 6.56 -2.95
N PRO A 33 3.35 7.61 -2.25
CA PRO A 33 4.16 8.82 -2.04
C PRO A 33 5.44 8.58 -1.24
N GLN A 34 5.45 7.60 -0.32
CA GLN A 34 6.57 7.38 0.59
C GLN A 34 6.63 5.95 1.13
N ALA A 35 7.83 5.52 1.52
CA ALA A 35 8.05 4.22 2.16
C ALA A 35 7.83 4.30 3.68
N GLU A 36 6.97 3.42 4.20
CA GLU A 36 6.48 3.35 5.57
C GLU A 36 6.76 1.98 6.21
N HIS A 37 6.54 1.87 7.51
CA HIS A 37 6.71 0.62 8.26
C HIS A 37 5.39 -0.14 8.35
N LEU A 38 5.32 -1.34 7.75
CA LEU A 38 4.08 -2.13 7.71
C LEU A 38 3.42 -2.37 9.07
N ILE A 39 4.23 -2.54 10.13
CA ILE A 39 3.72 -2.76 11.49
C ILE A 39 2.97 -1.53 12.02
N GLU A 40 3.42 -0.33 11.69
CA GLU A 40 2.77 0.92 12.11
C GLU A 40 1.48 1.14 11.31
N LEU A 41 1.48 0.84 10.01
CA LEU A 41 0.28 0.88 9.17
C LEU A 41 -0.81 -0.06 9.70
N ALA A 42 -0.42 -1.29 10.05
CA ALA A 42 -1.34 -2.30 10.56
C ALA A 42 -1.96 -1.89 11.91
N ARG A 43 -1.15 -1.30 12.80
CA ARG A 43 -1.64 -0.76 14.09
C ARG A 43 -2.59 0.41 13.88
N ALA A 44 -2.20 1.40 13.08
CA ALA A 44 -3.05 2.56 12.78
C ALA A 44 -4.40 2.13 12.17
N TYR A 45 -4.38 1.14 11.27
CA TYR A 45 -5.61 0.57 10.71
C TYR A 45 -6.46 -0.10 11.77
N ALA A 46 -5.88 -0.98 12.61
CA ALA A 46 -6.62 -1.68 13.66
C ALA A 46 -7.25 -0.72 14.67
N ASP A 47 -6.51 0.32 15.07
CA ASP A 47 -7.01 1.36 15.97
C ASP A 47 -8.19 2.12 15.34
N ALA A 48 -8.06 2.53 14.07
CA ALA A 48 -9.12 3.23 13.34
C ALA A 48 -10.37 2.35 13.12
N ALA A 49 -10.17 1.06 12.83
CA ALA A 49 -11.22 0.07 12.62
C ALA A 49 -11.82 -0.48 13.93
N GLY A 50 -11.23 -0.18 15.10
CA GLY A 50 -11.68 -0.71 16.39
C GLY A 50 -11.46 -2.22 16.55
N LEU A 51 -10.44 -2.77 15.90
CA LEU A 51 -10.12 -4.20 15.97
C LEU A 51 -9.40 -4.53 17.29
N PRO A 52 -9.83 -5.57 18.02
CA PRO A 52 -9.18 -5.95 19.27
C PRO A 52 -7.87 -6.73 19.01
N GLY A 53 -6.93 -6.63 19.95
CA GLY A 53 -5.73 -7.46 20.01
C GLY A 53 -4.41 -6.72 19.77
N THR A 54 -3.31 -7.35 20.13
CA THR A 54 -1.96 -6.78 19.99
C THR A 54 -1.34 -7.18 18.65
N ILE A 55 -0.93 -6.19 17.86
CA ILE A 55 -0.22 -6.43 16.60
C ILE A 55 1.29 -6.41 16.85
N VAL A 56 1.92 -7.55 16.57
CA VAL A 56 3.37 -7.76 16.70
C VAL A 56 3.99 -8.08 15.33
N SER A 57 5.24 -7.67 15.14
CA SER A 57 6.01 -7.97 13.94
C SER A 57 6.80 -9.26 14.13
N ILE A 58 6.61 -10.24 13.24
CA ILE A 58 7.43 -11.46 13.19
C ILE A 58 8.42 -11.33 12.03
N PRO A 59 9.75 -11.32 12.29
CA PRO A 59 10.72 -11.27 11.22
C PRO A 59 10.75 -12.59 10.45
N LEU A 60 10.63 -12.51 9.12
CA LEU A 60 10.83 -13.68 8.26
C LEU A 60 12.33 -14.07 8.27
N PRO A 61 12.69 -15.34 8.53
CA PRO A 61 14.06 -15.80 8.42
C PRO A 61 14.49 -15.99 6.96
N GLY A 62 15.79 -16.14 6.73
CA GLY A 62 16.35 -16.43 5.41
C GLY A 62 16.49 -15.22 4.47
N VAL A 63 16.89 -15.51 3.23
CA VAL A 63 17.25 -14.52 2.21
C VAL A 63 16.10 -13.57 1.90
N MET A 64 14.88 -14.10 1.73
CA MET A 64 13.69 -13.29 1.47
C MET A 64 13.41 -12.31 2.62
N GLY A 65 13.54 -12.76 3.86
CA GLY A 65 13.36 -11.90 5.02
C GLY A 65 14.40 -10.78 5.10
N THR A 66 15.66 -11.08 4.74
CA THR A 66 16.70 -10.06 4.61
C THR A 66 16.33 -9.07 3.51
N ALA A 67 15.94 -9.53 2.32
CA ALA A 67 15.55 -8.68 1.19
C ALA A 67 14.38 -7.73 1.57
N MET A 68 13.36 -8.24 2.27
CA MET A 68 12.26 -7.43 2.80
C MET A 68 12.72 -6.38 3.82
N ARG A 69 13.67 -6.72 4.70
CA ARG A 69 14.23 -5.79 5.69
C ARG A 69 15.11 -4.72 5.05
N THR A 70 15.85 -5.07 4.01
CA THR A 70 16.70 -4.13 3.27
C THR A 70 15.92 -3.30 2.25
N GLY A 71 14.60 -3.49 2.15
CA GLY A 71 13.75 -2.70 1.26
C GLY A 71 13.82 -3.11 -0.21
N ALA A 72 14.23 -4.34 -0.53
CA ALA A 72 14.28 -4.83 -1.91
C ALA A 72 12.90 -4.94 -2.58
N LEU A 73 11.82 -4.83 -1.81
CA LEU A 73 10.45 -4.77 -2.31
C LEU A 73 9.94 -3.33 -2.50
N LEU A 74 10.77 -2.33 -2.22
CA LEU A 74 10.43 -0.94 -2.49
C LEU A 74 10.58 -0.67 -3.98
N PRO A 75 9.73 0.21 -4.52
CA PRO A 75 9.85 0.66 -5.91
C PRO A 75 11.21 1.35 -6.12
N ASP A 76 11.73 1.22 -7.32
CA ASP A 76 12.94 1.92 -7.72
C ASP A 76 12.71 3.42 -7.93
N SER A 77 13.78 4.18 -8.16
CA SER A 77 13.73 5.63 -8.34
C SER A 77 13.07 6.10 -9.64
N THR A 78 12.76 5.18 -10.56
CA THR A 78 12.09 5.48 -11.83
C THR A 78 10.58 5.33 -11.77
N ALA A 79 10.07 4.74 -10.69
CA ALA A 79 8.64 4.58 -10.46
C ALA A 79 7.93 5.95 -10.43
N GLN A 80 6.72 5.99 -11.00
CA GLN A 80 5.84 7.13 -10.83
C GLN A 80 5.31 7.12 -9.39
N THR A 81 5.36 8.27 -8.74
CA THR A 81 4.96 8.44 -7.34
C THR A 81 3.56 9.04 -7.27
N GLY A 82 2.64 8.35 -6.60
CA GLY A 82 1.34 8.86 -6.19
C GLY A 82 1.46 9.94 -5.11
N ILE A 83 0.33 10.53 -4.75
CA ILE A 83 0.25 11.67 -3.84
C ILE A 83 -0.43 11.33 -2.52
N ALA A 84 -1.32 10.34 -2.49
CA ALA A 84 -2.11 10.05 -1.29
C ALA A 84 -1.32 9.21 -0.30
N THR A 85 -1.05 9.75 0.89
CA THR A 85 -0.39 9.00 1.97
C THR A 85 -1.37 8.01 2.61
N PHE A 86 -0.83 7.00 3.31
CA PHE A 86 -1.67 6.07 4.05
C PHE A 86 -2.51 6.77 5.12
N ALA A 87 -1.92 7.76 5.82
CA ALA A 87 -2.61 8.52 6.86
C ALA A 87 -3.79 9.34 6.30
N GLU A 88 -3.60 10.03 5.18
CA GLU A 88 -4.69 10.76 4.49
C GLU A 88 -5.78 9.81 4.02
N TRP A 89 -5.41 8.67 3.42
CA TRP A 89 -6.37 7.66 3.02
C TRP A 89 -7.16 7.15 4.22
N LEU A 90 -6.49 6.80 5.32
CA LEU A 90 -7.10 6.25 6.53
C LEU A 90 -8.08 7.24 7.17
N ASN A 91 -7.71 8.52 7.25
CA ASN A 91 -8.58 9.58 7.78
C ASN A 91 -9.83 9.82 6.92
N ALA A 92 -9.75 9.53 5.62
CA ALA A 92 -10.88 9.65 4.71
C ALA A 92 -11.82 8.42 4.73
N GLN A 93 -11.44 7.32 5.39
CA GLN A 93 -12.25 6.11 5.44
C GLN A 93 -13.26 6.13 6.60
N ASP A 94 -14.50 5.73 6.33
CA ASP A 94 -15.47 5.39 7.38
C ASP A 94 -15.36 3.90 7.74
N LEU A 95 -14.25 3.52 8.37
CA LEU A 95 -13.94 2.11 8.66
C LEU A 95 -14.91 1.44 9.63
N ARG A 96 -15.61 2.22 10.46
CA ARG A 96 -16.57 1.69 11.45
C ARG A 96 -17.87 1.22 10.81
N ASN A 97 -18.24 1.81 9.67
CA ASN A 97 -19.46 1.46 8.93
C ASN A 97 -19.18 0.58 7.70
N SER A 98 -17.91 0.38 7.36
CA SER A 98 -17.48 -0.45 6.23
C SER A 98 -17.43 -1.93 6.62
N SER A 99 -18.60 -2.57 6.81
CA SER A 99 -18.64 -4.04 6.89
C SER A 99 -18.21 -4.65 5.54
N PRO A 100 -17.24 -5.57 5.48
CA PRO A 100 -16.98 -6.31 4.26
C PRO A 100 -18.20 -7.18 3.97
N ARG A 101 -18.96 -6.84 2.92
CA ARG A 101 -19.93 -7.78 2.36
C ARG A 101 -19.12 -8.93 1.76
N PRO A 102 -19.24 -10.17 2.26
CA PRO A 102 -18.58 -11.30 1.61
C PRO A 102 -19.13 -11.42 0.18
N PRO A 103 -18.29 -11.79 -0.81
CA PRO A 103 -18.79 -12.10 -2.15
C PRO A 103 -19.83 -13.23 -2.02
N ALA A 104 -20.97 -13.04 -2.69
CA ALA A 104 -22.04 -14.04 -2.82
C ALA A 104 -21.58 -15.24 -3.65
#